data_AF-A0A3L8DEZ9-F1
#
_entry.id   AF-A0A3L8DEZ9-F1
#
_cell.length_a   1.000
_cell.length_b   1.000
_cell.length_c   1.000
_cell.angle_alpha   90.00
_cell.angle_beta   90.00
_cell.angle_gamma   90.00
#
_symmetry.space_group_name_H-M   'P 1'
#
loop_
_entity.id
_entity.type
_entity.pdbx_description
1 polymer ?
#
loop_
_entity_poly.entity_id
_entity_poly.type
_entity_poly.pdbx_seq_one_letter_code
_entity_poly.pdbx_strand_id
1 'polypeptide(L)'
;MRASPNESFADLGGILASKGADSASHPTNEESSSGISSNNNSARRPTMRTLSGPPSGRKSASAAAAEKRQLEIQYSSKKTRYANLKKTLADKQCTSCTDQRGDSNEQTQNCEIERYQNKISFFFPSGFQKVAQELYDEMSSLRERIISVGGKDPGKLEGPRPLQPDSSKQNPLTSVDENPRDSAEQHSLICMDESVVIGVSTLQNQLQDLCDRSQELCRSALDEITSLVSFVKGRLTELYQQDNAESAPVNSEQAQLELTVFSLTEQDYEQLKAQLERLKSTQNDFLAEFGKRCSTLRSEYESYRGRVNEPPKRISDRTDLQQQLDTALDELKVERDRVNQGRERTRMMEVQMQKMRAKIRELEGHVANEETRSQQLQNTVRSLEAQLRQKDQTMEQRMRDMHKAMKSSEGLVAKMEKQRDSFESRLSICHRLSIRSFACLFARLLVQLYSL
;
A
#
# COMPACT_ATOMS: atom_id res chain seq x y z
N MET A 1 -54.59 13.52 -6.18
CA MET A 1 -54.22 12.39 -5.30
C MET A 1 -52.71 12.31 -5.21
N ARG A 2 -52.22 11.97 -4.01
CA ARG A 2 -50.83 11.95 -3.50
C ARG A 2 -50.19 13.30 -3.16
N ALA A 3 -50.05 13.44 -1.85
CA ALA A 3 -49.46 14.51 -1.08
C ALA A 3 -47.96 14.26 -0.85
N SER A 4 -47.21 15.36 -0.73
CA SER A 4 -46.11 15.53 0.25
C SER A 4 -46.67 16.36 1.43
N PRO A 5 -45.93 16.77 2.48
CA PRO A 5 -44.65 16.32 3.07
C PRO A 5 -44.79 16.12 4.61
N ASN A 6 -43.72 15.79 5.33
CA ASN A 6 -43.18 16.61 6.45
C ASN A 6 -42.15 15.89 7.33
N GLU A 7 -41.12 16.66 7.63
CA GLU A 7 -40.16 16.51 8.72
C GLU A 7 -40.85 16.62 10.08
N SER A 8 -40.32 15.93 11.10
CA SER A 8 -40.36 16.43 12.48
C SER A 8 -39.18 15.93 13.31
N PHE A 9 -38.53 16.92 13.92
CA PHE A 9 -37.59 16.86 15.03
C PHE A 9 -38.36 16.72 16.36
N ALA A 10 -37.76 16.04 17.35
CA ALA A 10 -37.94 16.05 18.81
C ALA A 10 -37.75 14.59 19.32
N ASP A 11 -37.21 14.26 20.49
CA ASP A 11 -37.08 15.00 21.73
C ASP A 11 -35.99 14.36 22.62
N LEU A 12 -35.49 15.15 23.57
CA LEU A 12 -34.56 14.78 24.63
C LEU A 12 -35.32 14.21 25.84
N GLY A 13 -34.65 13.35 26.60
CA GLY A 13 -34.78 13.32 28.06
C GLY A 13 -35.48 12.10 28.67
N GLY A 14 -34.89 11.57 29.76
CA GLY A 14 -35.59 10.64 30.64
C GLY A 14 -34.71 9.70 31.45
N ILE A 15 -34.00 10.25 32.44
CA ILE A 15 -33.44 9.52 33.59
C ILE A 15 -34.58 8.89 34.40
N LEU A 16 -34.44 7.64 34.89
CA LEU A 16 -34.78 7.24 36.27
C LEU A 16 -34.36 5.80 36.60
N ALA A 17 -33.78 5.68 37.79
CA ALA A 17 -33.37 4.48 38.49
C ALA A 17 -34.56 3.72 39.11
N SER A 18 -34.43 2.40 39.28
CA SER A 18 -34.84 1.62 40.47
C SER A 18 -34.55 0.12 40.19
N LYS A 19 -33.63 -0.55 40.88
CA LYS A 19 -33.76 -1.20 42.20
C LYS A 19 -34.61 -2.49 42.17
N GLY A 20 -33.92 -3.62 42.42
CA GLY A 20 -34.42 -4.64 43.34
C GLY A 20 -34.90 -5.98 42.75
N ALA A 21 -34.55 -7.00 43.52
CA ALA A 21 -35.22 -8.29 43.71
C ALA A 21 -34.66 -9.49 42.94
N ASP A 22 -33.89 -10.25 43.72
CA ASP A 22 -33.76 -11.70 43.72
C ASP A 22 -34.95 -12.46 43.11
N SER A 23 -34.66 -13.44 42.27
CA SER A 23 -35.48 -14.64 42.14
C SER A 23 -34.63 -15.80 41.66
N ALA A 24 -34.37 -16.70 42.60
CA ALA A 24 -33.95 -18.06 42.32
C ALA A 24 -35.09 -18.79 41.60
N SER A 25 -34.78 -19.39 40.45
CA SER A 25 -35.50 -20.57 39.96
C SER A 25 -34.60 -21.37 39.03
N HIS A 26 -34.35 -22.62 39.43
CA HIS A 26 -34.01 -23.72 38.53
C HIS A 26 -35.03 -23.78 37.38
N PRO A 27 -34.59 -24.31 36.22
CA PRO A 27 -35.36 -25.42 35.71
C PRO A 27 -34.51 -26.63 35.35
N THR A 28 -35.16 -27.75 35.64
CA THR A 28 -34.93 -29.12 35.23
C THR A 28 -34.76 -29.26 33.72
N ASN A 29 -33.69 -29.99 33.36
CA ASN A 29 -33.69 -31.16 32.48
C ASN A 29 -34.89 -31.29 31.52
N GLU A 30 -34.67 -31.07 30.22
CA GLU A 30 -35.39 -31.78 29.17
C GLU A 30 -34.41 -32.26 28.09
N GLU A 31 -34.56 -33.54 27.80
CA GLU A 31 -33.95 -34.27 26.71
C GLU A 31 -34.39 -33.67 25.37
N SER A 32 -33.46 -33.55 24.42
CA SER A 32 -33.82 -33.50 23.00
C SER A 32 -32.71 -34.14 22.17
N SER A 33 -32.98 -35.41 21.88
CA SER A 33 -32.43 -36.17 20.76
C SER A 33 -32.79 -35.48 19.45
N SER A 34 -31.80 -35.23 18.59
CA SER A 34 -31.93 -35.49 17.15
C SER A 34 -30.56 -35.42 16.49
N GLY A 35 -30.15 -36.56 15.92
CA GLY A 35 -28.88 -36.71 15.24
C GLY A 35 -28.85 -36.06 13.87
N ILE A 36 -27.64 -35.75 13.41
CA ILE A 36 -27.31 -35.72 11.98
C ILE A 36 -25.84 -36.11 11.78
N SER A 37 -25.64 -37.02 10.84
CA SER A 37 -24.50 -37.11 9.92
C SER A 37 -23.14 -37.53 10.50
N SER A 38 -22.87 -38.84 10.40
CA SER A 38 -21.50 -39.34 10.27
C SER A 38 -20.95 -38.96 8.90
N ASN A 39 -19.86 -38.20 8.85
CA ASN A 39 -19.03 -38.14 7.65
C ASN A 39 -17.55 -38.23 8.02
N ASN A 40 -16.96 -39.31 7.51
CA ASN A 40 -15.55 -39.65 7.29
C ASN A 40 -14.50 -38.56 7.60
N ASN A 41 -13.48 -38.92 8.40
CA ASN A 41 -12.16 -39.25 7.83
C ASN A 41 -11.10 -39.62 8.88
N SER A 42 -10.39 -40.70 8.57
CA SER A 42 -8.96 -40.93 8.82
C SER A 42 -8.48 -40.98 10.27
N ALA A 43 -8.49 -42.19 10.81
CA ALA A 43 -7.63 -42.60 11.92
C ALA A 43 -6.14 -42.49 11.51
N ARG A 44 -5.51 -41.36 11.81
CA ARG A 44 -4.06 -41.27 12.01
C ARG A 44 -3.79 -41.09 13.51
N ARG A 45 -3.38 -42.19 14.15
CA ARG A 45 -2.79 -42.21 15.50
C ARG A 45 -1.71 -41.14 15.61
N PRO A 46 -1.76 -40.24 16.61
CA PRO A 46 -0.57 -39.58 17.12
C PRO A 46 -0.02 -40.41 18.28
N THR A 47 1.15 -40.98 18.04
CA THR A 47 2.03 -41.58 19.03
C THR A 47 2.24 -40.61 20.20
N MET A 48 1.88 -41.02 21.41
CA MET A 48 2.21 -40.31 22.65
C MET A 48 3.73 -40.22 22.78
N ARG A 49 4.32 -39.05 22.48
CA ARG A 49 5.66 -38.68 22.93
C ARG A 49 5.53 -37.85 24.20
N THR A 50 5.98 -38.43 25.30
CA THR A 50 6.33 -37.78 26.56
C THR A 50 7.29 -36.64 26.28
N LEU A 51 6.87 -35.40 26.54
CA LEU A 51 7.75 -34.23 26.58
C LEU A 51 7.65 -33.60 27.95
N SER A 52 8.71 -33.81 28.72
CA SER A 52 9.10 -33.07 29.91
C SER A 52 9.23 -31.58 29.58
N GLY A 53 8.42 -30.76 30.24
CA GLY A 53 8.49 -29.29 30.18
C GLY A 53 9.45 -28.73 31.24
N PRO A 54 10.34 -27.77 30.89
CA PRO A 54 11.32 -27.17 31.80
C PRO A 54 10.75 -25.94 32.56
N PRO A 55 11.42 -25.48 33.64
CA PRO A 55 10.92 -24.41 34.49
C PRO A 55 11.09 -23.02 33.88
N SER A 56 10.07 -22.19 34.11
CA SER A 56 9.97 -20.76 33.81
C SER A 56 10.86 -19.92 34.73
N GLY A 57 11.51 -18.88 34.20
CA GLY A 57 12.19 -17.86 35.01
C GLY A 57 13.34 -17.10 34.33
N ARG A 58 13.78 -17.51 33.14
CA ARG A 58 14.71 -16.75 32.31
C ARG A 58 14.18 -16.77 30.89
N LYS A 59 14.06 -15.61 30.22
CA LYS A 59 13.94 -15.57 28.75
C LYS A 59 15.00 -16.53 28.23
N SER A 60 14.59 -17.66 27.64
CA SER A 60 15.52 -18.70 27.26
C SER A 60 16.51 -18.07 26.28
N ALA A 61 17.81 -18.32 26.44
CA ALA A 61 18.82 -17.82 25.51
C ALA A 61 18.47 -18.20 24.05
N SER A 62 17.72 -19.29 23.88
CA SER A 62 17.10 -19.73 22.63
C SER A 62 16.09 -18.71 22.04
N ALA A 63 15.17 -18.17 22.84
CA ALA A 63 14.20 -17.18 22.38
C ALA A 63 14.87 -15.85 21.98
N ALA A 64 15.86 -15.40 22.76
CA ALA A 64 16.64 -14.21 22.42
C ALA A 64 17.48 -14.41 21.14
N ALA A 65 18.03 -15.61 20.94
CA ALA A 65 18.75 -15.95 19.71
C ALA A 65 17.83 -16.03 18.49
N ALA A 66 16.59 -16.53 18.65
CA ALA A 66 15.59 -16.56 17.60
C ALA A 66 15.14 -15.14 17.21
N GLU A 67 14.87 -14.28 18.20
CA GLU A 67 14.53 -12.86 17.97
C GLU A 67 15.67 -12.12 17.26
N LYS A 68 16.92 -12.34 17.68
CA LYS A 68 18.11 -11.80 17.01
C LYS A 68 18.18 -12.22 15.55
N ARG A 69 18.05 -13.51 15.25
CA ARG A 69 18.09 -14.03 13.86
C ARG A 69 16.98 -13.41 13.01
N GLN A 70 15.80 -13.20 13.59
CA GLN A 70 14.68 -12.58 12.89
C GLN A 70 14.95 -11.10 12.56
N LEU A 71 15.52 -10.33 13.50
CA LEU A 71 15.91 -8.94 13.27
C LEU A 71 17.00 -8.81 12.20
N GLU A 72 17.98 -9.73 12.20
CA GLU A 72 19.03 -9.79 11.15
C GLU A 72 18.44 -10.07 9.75
N ILE A 73 17.46 -10.98 9.64
CA ILE A 73 16.76 -11.28 8.37
C ILE A 73 15.94 -10.06 7.90
N GLN A 74 15.26 -9.38 8.82
CA GLN A 74 14.52 -8.16 8.46
C GLN A 74 15.47 -7.06 7.98
N TYR A 75 16.61 -6.90 8.65
CA TYR A 75 17.60 -5.89 8.29
C TYR A 75 18.19 -6.16 6.90
N SER A 76 18.57 -7.41 6.61
CA SER A 76 19.10 -7.77 5.28
C SER A 76 18.07 -7.55 4.17
N SER A 77 16.82 -7.92 4.38
CA SER A 77 15.73 -7.69 3.42
C SER A 77 15.51 -6.18 3.15
N LYS A 78 15.46 -5.35 4.19
CA LYS A 78 15.30 -3.89 4.03
C LYS A 78 16.52 -3.25 3.36
N LYS A 79 17.74 -3.70 3.70
CA LYS A 79 18.99 -3.24 3.08
C LYS A 79 18.99 -3.49 1.56
N THR A 80 18.56 -4.66 1.11
CA THR A 80 18.43 -4.97 -0.33
C THR A 80 17.43 -4.05 -1.01
N ARG A 81 16.26 -3.81 -0.39
CA ARG A 81 15.26 -2.87 -0.94
C ARG A 81 15.79 -1.45 -1.04
N TYR A 82 16.49 -0.97 -0.01
CA TYR A 82 17.10 0.35 -0.01
C TYR A 82 18.17 0.49 -1.11
N ALA A 83 19.02 -0.53 -1.31
CA ALA A 83 20.02 -0.54 -2.38
C ALA A 83 19.37 -0.48 -3.77
N ASN A 84 18.28 -1.22 -3.99
CA ASN A 84 17.53 -1.18 -5.26
C ASN A 84 16.88 0.19 -5.48
N LEU A 85 16.27 0.78 -4.44
CA LEU A 85 15.65 2.10 -4.53
C LEU A 85 16.69 3.19 -4.82
N LYS A 86 17.85 3.13 -4.16
CA LYS A 86 19.00 4.02 -4.42
C LYS A 86 19.48 3.89 -5.86
N LYS A 87 19.56 2.66 -6.39
CA LYS A 87 19.89 2.41 -7.79
C LYS A 87 18.86 3.01 -8.75
N THR A 88 17.57 2.79 -8.52
CA THR A 88 16.50 3.38 -9.36
C THR A 88 16.53 4.91 -9.33
N LEU A 89 16.82 5.52 -8.18
CA LEU A 89 16.98 6.97 -8.07
C LEU A 89 18.18 7.48 -8.89
N ALA A 90 19.31 6.78 -8.84
CA ALA A 90 20.50 7.12 -9.63
C ALA A 90 20.27 6.92 -11.13
N ASP A 91 19.63 5.82 -11.55
CA ASP A 91 19.33 5.52 -12.95
C ASP A 91 18.40 6.58 -13.55
N LYS A 92 17.37 7.01 -12.80
CA LYS A 92 16.46 8.10 -13.22
C LYS A 92 17.17 9.45 -13.35
N GLN A 93 18.13 9.74 -12.46
CA GLN A 93 18.97 10.94 -12.55
C GLN A 93 19.94 10.91 -13.74
N CYS A 94 20.39 9.72 -14.15
CA CYS A 94 21.27 9.56 -15.30
C CYS A 94 20.52 9.73 -16.63
N THR A 95 19.31 9.17 -16.73
CA THR A 95 18.48 9.27 -17.95
C THR A 95 18.01 10.68 -18.28
N SER A 96 17.93 11.59 -17.29
CA SER A 96 17.59 13.00 -17.55
C SER A 96 18.75 13.83 -18.12
N CYS A 97 19.98 13.29 -18.18
CA CYS A 97 21.17 14.03 -18.59
C CYS A 97 21.76 13.61 -19.95
N THR A 98 21.30 12.50 -20.56
CA THR A 98 21.96 11.90 -21.73
C THR A 98 21.41 12.28 -23.11
N ASP A 99 20.38 13.11 -23.22
CA ASP A 99 19.78 13.51 -24.52
C ASP A 99 20.29 14.84 -25.11
N GLN A 100 21.40 15.38 -24.63
CA GLN A 100 22.02 16.58 -25.23
C GLN A 100 23.41 16.28 -25.83
N ARG A 101 23.44 15.59 -26.96
CA ARG A 101 24.58 15.67 -27.89
C ARG A 101 24.14 15.34 -29.32
N GLY A 102 23.38 16.25 -29.93
CA GLY A 102 23.04 16.25 -31.35
C GLY A 102 23.09 17.68 -31.87
N ASP A 103 23.81 17.88 -32.97
CA ASP A 103 24.33 19.15 -33.47
C ASP A 103 23.31 20.25 -33.83
N SER A 104 23.74 21.47 -33.52
CA SER A 104 23.59 22.70 -34.32
C SER A 104 22.19 23.26 -34.64
N ASN A 105 21.95 24.45 -34.07
CA ASN A 105 21.24 25.59 -34.65
C ASN A 105 19.74 25.75 -34.32
N GLU A 106 19.40 26.14 -33.09
CA GLU A 106 18.14 26.85 -32.80
C GLU A 106 18.21 27.58 -31.45
N GLN A 107 18.35 28.92 -31.48
CA GLN A 107 18.56 29.75 -30.30
C GLN A 107 17.27 30.37 -29.72
N THR A 108 16.10 29.84 -30.09
CA THR A 108 14.80 30.37 -29.61
C THR A 108 13.86 29.31 -29.03
N GLN A 109 14.15 28.00 -29.18
CA GLN A 109 13.38 26.91 -28.54
C GLN A 109 13.89 26.51 -27.14
N ASN A 110 15.09 26.96 -26.74
CA ASN A 110 15.71 26.54 -25.47
C ASN A 110 15.03 27.14 -24.22
N CYS A 111 14.33 28.29 -24.33
CA CYS A 111 13.63 28.90 -23.19
C CYS A 111 12.32 28.19 -22.81
N GLU A 112 11.64 27.51 -23.74
CA GLU A 112 10.42 26.74 -23.43
C GLU A 112 10.74 25.34 -22.93
N ILE A 113 11.76 24.68 -23.51
CA ILE A 113 12.21 23.37 -23.04
C ILE A 113 12.74 23.45 -21.60
N GLU A 114 13.47 24.50 -21.21
CA GLU A 114 13.88 24.71 -19.81
C GLU A 114 12.70 24.98 -18.85
N ARG A 115 11.61 25.61 -19.32
CA ARG A 115 10.38 25.78 -18.52
C ARG A 115 9.61 24.46 -18.34
N TYR A 116 9.55 23.62 -19.36
CA TYR A 116 8.92 22.30 -19.27
C TYR A 116 9.75 21.31 -18.45
N GLN A 117 11.08 21.36 -18.56
CA GLN A 117 11.96 20.53 -17.73
C GLN A 117 11.94 20.94 -16.25
N ASN A 118 11.91 22.25 -15.94
CA ASN A 118 11.73 22.72 -14.55
C ASN A 118 10.35 22.40 -13.97
N LYS A 119 9.30 22.29 -14.79
CA LYS A 119 7.97 21.85 -14.33
C LYS A 119 7.89 20.34 -14.11
N ILE A 120 8.57 19.54 -14.92
CA ILE A 120 8.61 18.07 -14.77
C ILE A 120 9.50 17.65 -13.60
N SER A 121 10.61 18.36 -13.33
CA SER A 121 11.45 18.13 -12.15
C SER A 121 10.76 18.52 -10.83
N PHE A 122 9.73 19.38 -10.86
CA PHE A 122 8.99 19.78 -9.67
C PHE A 122 7.93 18.74 -9.23
N PHE A 123 7.45 17.90 -10.15
CA PHE A 123 6.30 17.02 -9.89
C PHE A 123 6.65 15.57 -9.51
N PHE A 124 7.88 15.09 -9.74
CA PHE A 124 8.20 13.66 -9.63
C PHE A 124 9.35 13.17 -8.71
N PRO A 125 10.22 13.99 -8.06
CA PRO A 125 11.25 13.46 -7.16
C PRO A 125 10.83 13.27 -5.69
N SER A 126 9.84 14.04 -5.20
CA SER A 126 9.58 14.16 -3.75
C SER A 126 9.08 12.88 -3.09
N GLY A 127 8.25 12.09 -3.79
CA GLY A 127 7.70 10.83 -3.27
C GLY A 127 8.76 9.75 -3.06
N PHE A 128 9.64 9.53 -4.04
CA PHE A 128 10.67 8.49 -3.93
C PHE A 128 11.77 8.85 -2.93
N GLN A 129 12.10 10.14 -2.80
CA GLN A 129 13.08 10.60 -1.81
C GLN A 129 12.52 10.47 -0.38
N LYS A 130 11.24 10.75 -0.18
CA LYS A 130 10.56 10.52 1.10
C LYS A 130 10.54 9.05 1.49
N VAL A 131 10.19 8.15 0.56
CA VAL A 131 10.22 6.70 0.79
C VAL A 131 11.63 6.20 1.09
N ALA A 132 12.65 6.73 0.41
CA ALA A 132 14.05 6.38 0.68
C ALA A 132 14.50 6.85 2.07
N GLN A 133 14.05 8.03 2.52
CA GLN A 133 14.33 8.56 3.85
C GLN A 133 13.65 7.74 4.95
N GLU A 134 12.35 7.46 4.81
CA GLU A 134 11.59 6.62 5.75
C GLU A 134 12.23 5.23 5.89
N LEU A 135 12.65 4.62 4.77
CA LEU A 135 13.30 3.31 4.80
C LEU A 135 14.70 3.37 5.47
N TYR A 136 15.43 4.46 5.29
CA TYR A 136 16.70 4.69 5.99
C TYR A 136 16.50 4.79 7.51
N ASP A 137 15.52 5.56 7.95
CA ASP A 137 15.21 5.74 9.37
C ASP A 137 14.77 4.42 10.02
N GLU A 138 13.95 3.63 9.32
CA GLU A 138 13.56 2.29 9.76
C GLU A 138 14.74 1.33 9.88
N MET A 139 15.67 1.35 8.91
CA MET A 139 16.89 0.53 8.98
C MET A 139 17.81 0.97 10.11
N SER A 140 17.92 2.28 10.37
CA SER A 140 18.70 2.82 11.48
C SER A 140 18.13 2.38 12.82
N SER A 141 16.80 2.45 13.00
CA SER A 141 16.09 1.94 14.17
C SER A 141 16.30 0.43 14.35
N LEU A 142 16.26 -0.33 13.25
CA LEU A 142 16.47 -1.78 13.28
C LEU A 142 17.92 -2.15 13.66
N ARG A 143 18.91 -1.38 13.19
CA ARG A 143 20.31 -1.51 13.61
C ARG A 143 20.46 -1.30 15.11
N GLU A 144 19.88 -0.24 15.67
CA GLU A 144 19.92 0.03 17.11
C GLU A 144 19.25 -1.09 17.93
N ARG A 145 18.14 -1.65 17.42
CA ARG A 145 17.48 -2.81 18.06
C ARG A 145 18.34 -4.08 18.03
N ILE A 146 19.03 -4.36 16.91
CA ILE A 146 19.96 -5.49 16.80
C ILE A 146 21.09 -5.34 17.82
N ILE A 147 21.66 -4.13 17.95
CA ILE A 147 22.73 -3.86 18.93
C ILE A 147 22.21 -4.03 20.36
N SER A 148 21.02 -3.48 20.67
CA SER A 148 20.40 -3.56 22.00
C SER A 148 20.13 -4.98 22.48
N VAL A 149 19.88 -5.93 21.56
CA VAL A 149 19.70 -7.36 21.91
C VAL A 149 21.02 -8.15 21.94
N GLY A 150 22.18 -7.49 21.87
CA GLY A 150 23.51 -8.13 21.84
C GLY A 150 23.89 -8.71 20.48
N GLY A 151 23.31 -8.20 19.40
CA GLY A 151 23.70 -8.50 18.03
C GLY A 151 25.03 -7.85 17.65
N LYS A 152 25.71 -8.42 16.63
CA LYS A 152 26.87 -7.78 16.04
C LYS A 152 26.40 -6.61 15.19
N ASP A 153 27.09 -5.46 15.28
CA ASP A 153 26.76 -4.29 14.48
C ASP A 153 26.91 -4.61 12.97
N PRO A 154 25.82 -4.50 12.18
CA PRO A 154 25.86 -4.76 10.74
C PRO A 154 26.57 -3.67 9.92
N GLY A 155 27.11 -2.63 10.55
CA GLY A 155 27.92 -1.57 9.94
C GLY A 155 27.15 -0.28 9.67
N LYS A 156 27.89 0.79 9.36
CA LYS A 156 27.33 2.13 9.10
C LYS A 156 26.58 2.16 7.77
N LEU A 157 25.31 2.56 7.80
CA LEU A 157 24.52 2.84 6.60
C LEU A 157 24.91 4.23 6.07
N GLU A 158 25.18 4.31 4.78
CA GLU A 158 25.42 5.58 4.10
C GLU A 158 24.08 6.28 3.87
N GLY A 159 23.93 7.49 4.40
CA GLY A 159 22.68 8.25 4.30
C GLY A 159 22.30 8.60 2.87
N PRO A 160 20.99 8.75 2.57
CA PRO A 160 20.57 9.33 1.30
C PRO A 160 21.14 10.74 1.21
N ARG A 161 22.08 10.98 0.28
CA ARG A 161 22.69 12.29 0.09
C ARG A 161 21.56 13.27 -0.31
N PRO A 162 21.24 14.29 0.50
CA PRO A 162 20.24 15.28 0.12
C PRO A 162 20.71 15.97 -1.15
N LEU A 163 19.84 16.05 -2.16
CA LEU A 163 19.97 17.03 -3.22
C LEU A 163 19.88 18.40 -2.54
N GLN A 164 21.03 19.01 -2.24
CA GLN A 164 21.10 20.44 -1.97
C GLN A 164 21.08 21.17 -3.32
N PRO A 165 20.04 21.94 -3.63
CA PRO A 165 20.24 23.15 -4.40
C PRO A 165 20.78 24.20 -3.42
N ASP A 166 22.02 24.63 -3.63
CA ASP A 166 22.52 25.86 -3.05
C ASP A 166 21.67 27.03 -3.57
N SER A 167 20.60 27.42 -2.87
CA SER A 167 20.08 28.80 -2.84
C SER A 167 18.90 28.99 -1.87
N SER A 168 19.19 29.65 -0.75
CA SER A 168 18.46 30.78 -0.14
C SER A 168 16.94 30.72 0.15
N LYS A 169 16.65 30.73 1.47
CA LYS A 169 15.67 31.54 2.25
C LYS A 169 14.16 31.47 1.93
N GLN A 170 13.46 30.94 2.94
CA GLN A 170 12.18 31.40 3.54
C GLN A 170 11.03 31.85 2.62
N ASN A 171 9.93 31.08 2.63
CA ASN A 171 8.66 31.52 3.23
C ASN A 171 7.66 30.35 3.37
N PRO A 172 6.78 30.37 4.39
CA PRO A 172 5.68 29.42 4.53
C PRO A 172 4.39 30.01 3.96
N LEU A 173 3.59 29.25 3.19
CA LEU A 173 2.14 29.51 3.10
C LEU A 173 1.35 28.29 2.57
N THR A 174 0.46 27.83 3.45
CA THR A 174 -0.93 27.39 3.24
C THR A 174 -1.30 26.42 2.12
N SER A 175 -1.88 25.32 2.58
CA SER A 175 -2.83 24.41 1.93
C SER A 175 -3.83 25.13 1.02
N VAL A 176 -3.90 24.68 -0.24
CA VAL A 176 -5.03 24.93 -1.14
C VAL A 176 -5.62 23.57 -1.52
N ASP A 177 -6.92 23.50 -1.29
CA ASP A 177 -7.87 22.43 -1.56
C ASP A 177 -7.80 21.99 -3.04
N GLU A 178 -7.62 20.69 -3.27
CA GLU A 178 -7.70 20.07 -4.60
C GLU A 178 -9.17 19.76 -4.91
N ASN A 179 -9.75 20.49 -5.87
CA ASN A 179 -10.98 20.09 -6.54
C ASN A 179 -10.66 19.80 -8.02
N PRO A 180 -10.95 18.59 -8.55
CA PRO A 180 -10.64 18.23 -9.92
C PRO A 180 -11.80 18.65 -10.83
N ARG A 181 -11.60 19.68 -11.65
CA ARG A 181 -12.49 19.95 -12.80
C ARG A 181 -11.70 20.08 -14.09
N ASP A 182 -12.08 19.21 -15.02
CA ASP A 182 -12.14 19.43 -16.46
C ASP A 182 -10.88 20.00 -17.13
N SER A 183 -9.89 19.15 -17.34
CA SER A 183 -8.80 19.37 -18.31
C SER A 183 -9.06 18.61 -19.60
N ALA A 184 -10.24 18.81 -20.19
CA ALA A 184 -10.55 18.37 -21.54
C ALA A 184 -10.92 19.60 -22.36
N GLU A 185 -9.91 20.31 -22.89
CA GLU A 185 -10.01 21.21 -24.06
C GLU A 185 -8.73 22.05 -24.15
N GLN A 186 -7.63 21.45 -24.62
CA GLN A 186 -6.48 22.21 -25.11
C GLN A 186 -5.78 21.46 -26.23
N HIS A 187 -6.56 20.94 -27.16
CA HIS A 187 -6.08 20.73 -28.52
C HIS A 187 -6.56 21.94 -29.33
N SER A 188 -5.80 23.03 -29.26
CA SER A 188 -5.89 24.13 -30.23
C SER A 188 -5.43 23.58 -31.57
N LEU A 189 -6.34 22.86 -32.21
CA LEU A 189 -6.21 22.43 -33.60
C LEU A 189 -6.15 23.74 -34.40
N ILE A 190 -5.01 23.99 -35.02
CA ILE A 190 -4.80 25.13 -35.93
C ILE A 190 -5.70 24.85 -37.15
N CYS A 191 -6.98 25.15 -37.00
CA CYS A 191 -7.94 25.12 -38.08
C CYS A 191 -7.69 26.39 -38.88
N MET A 192 -7.15 26.24 -40.10
CA MET A 192 -7.13 27.34 -41.06
C MET A 192 -8.57 27.84 -41.22
N ASP A 193 -8.80 29.10 -40.87
CA ASP A 193 -10.13 29.69 -40.87
C ASP A 193 -10.71 29.70 -42.30
N GLU A 194 -12.03 29.58 -42.42
CA GLU A 194 -12.76 29.60 -43.70
C GLU A 194 -12.45 30.89 -44.50
N SER A 195 -12.07 31.94 -43.78
CA SER A 195 -11.53 33.20 -44.32
C SER A 195 -10.27 33.04 -45.19
N VAL A 196 -9.40 32.07 -44.90
CA VAL A 196 -8.16 31.83 -45.67
C VAL A 196 -8.49 31.27 -47.05
N VAL A 197 -9.45 30.34 -47.14
CA VAL A 197 -9.89 29.75 -48.42
C VAL A 197 -10.62 30.79 -49.28
N ILE A 198 -11.44 31.63 -48.66
CA ILE A 198 -12.11 32.75 -49.34
C ILE A 198 -11.07 33.76 -49.85
N GLY A 199 -10.09 34.13 -49.01
CA GLY A 199 -9.02 35.08 -49.37
C GLY A 199 -8.17 34.63 -50.55
N VAL A 200 -7.80 33.34 -50.61
CA VAL A 200 -7.06 32.77 -51.75
C VAL A 200 -7.87 32.86 -53.05
N SER A 201 -9.18 32.63 -52.98
CA SER A 201 -10.08 32.70 -54.14
C SER A 201 -10.24 34.15 -54.63
N THR A 202 -10.33 35.12 -53.71
CA THR A 202 -10.37 36.55 -54.05
C THR A 202 -9.09 37.02 -54.73
N LEU A 203 -7.92 36.61 -54.21
CA LEU A 203 -6.62 36.96 -54.77
C LEU A 203 -6.45 36.41 -56.20
N GLN A 204 -6.88 35.17 -56.45
CA GLN A 204 -6.87 34.58 -57.78
C GLN A 204 -7.66 35.42 -58.79
N ASN A 205 -8.88 35.84 -58.43
CA ASN A 205 -9.73 36.64 -59.31
C ASN A 205 -9.15 38.03 -59.58
N GLN A 206 -8.56 38.66 -58.56
CA GLN A 206 -7.92 39.98 -58.72
C GLN A 206 -6.69 39.95 -59.63
N LEU A 207 -5.88 38.89 -59.54
CA LEU A 207 -4.71 38.71 -60.41
C LEU A 207 -5.12 38.49 -61.87
N GLN A 208 -6.21 37.75 -62.11
CA GLN A 208 -6.75 37.54 -63.44
C GLN A 208 -7.21 38.87 -64.08
N ASP A 209 -8.03 39.64 -63.36
CA ASP A 209 -8.54 40.94 -63.83
C ASP A 209 -7.41 41.94 -64.15
N LEU A 210 -6.38 41.97 -63.31
CA LEU A 210 -5.20 42.82 -63.55
C LEU A 210 -4.47 42.42 -64.85
N CYS A 211 -4.30 41.12 -65.09
CA CYS A 211 -3.67 40.64 -66.32
C CYS A 211 -4.50 40.99 -67.55
N ASP A 212 -5.81 40.77 -67.51
CA ASP A 212 -6.73 41.08 -68.60
C ASP A 212 -6.70 42.58 -68.93
N ARG A 213 -6.73 43.44 -67.91
CA ARG A 213 -6.65 44.91 -68.08
C ARG A 213 -5.31 45.37 -68.63
N SER A 214 -4.20 44.72 -68.23
CA SER A 214 -2.87 45.02 -68.78
C SER A 214 -2.77 44.66 -70.26
N GLN A 215 -3.39 43.54 -70.67
CA GLN A 215 -3.43 43.09 -72.06
C GLN A 215 -4.28 44.04 -72.91
N GLU A 216 -5.43 44.49 -72.40
CA GLU A 216 -6.29 45.44 -73.09
C GLU A 216 -5.59 46.78 -73.34
N LEU A 217 -4.90 47.32 -72.34
CA LEU A 217 -4.13 48.57 -72.49
C LEU A 217 -3.02 48.43 -73.54
N CYS A 218 -2.29 47.31 -73.52
CA CYS A 218 -1.22 47.08 -74.50
C CYS A 218 -1.79 46.90 -75.91
N ARG A 219 -2.94 46.24 -76.04
CA ARG A 219 -3.64 46.05 -77.32
C ARG A 219 -4.12 47.40 -77.87
N SER A 220 -4.79 48.20 -77.05
CA SER A 220 -5.25 49.55 -77.43
C SER A 220 -4.09 50.44 -77.88
N ALA A 221 -2.95 50.41 -77.16
CA ALA A 221 -1.77 51.16 -77.55
C ALA A 221 -1.18 50.68 -78.90
N LEU A 222 -1.14 49.37 -79.14
CA LEU A 222 -0.74 48.83 -80.44
C LEU A 222 -1.70 49.23 -81.56
N ASP A 223 -3.01 49.22 -81.31
CA ASP A 223 -4.01 49.62 -82.30
C ASP A 223 -3.88 51.12 -82.67
N GLU A 224 -3.63 51.98 -81.68
CA GLU A 224 -3.33 53.41 -81.90
C GLU A 224 -2.05 53.61 -82.74
N ILE A 225 -0.96 52.89 -82.40
CA ILE A 225 0.29 52.92 -83.18
C ILE A 225 0.05 52.42 -84.60
N THR A 226 -0.75 51.36 -84.78
CA THR A 226 -1.10 50.80 -86.10
C THR A 226 -1.85 51.83 -86.95
N SER A 227 -2.78 52.56 -86.33
CA SER A 227 -3.51 53.66 -86.97
C SER A 227 -2.56 54.79 -87.40
N LEU A 228 -1.62 55.18 -86.54
CA LEU A 228 -0.61 56.20 -86.86
C LEU A 228 0.32 55.76 -88.00
N VAL A 229 0.82 54.53 -87.96
CA VAL A 229 1.65 53.95 -89.04
C VAL A 229 0.87 53.94 -90.36
N SER A 230 -0.40 53.55 -90.33
CA SER A 230 -1.27 53.56 -91.52
C SER A 230 -1.51 54.98 -92.04
N PHE A 231 -1.68 55.96 -91.15
CA PHE A 231 -1.82 57.38 -91.52
C PHE A 231 -0.55 57.94 -92.17
N VAL A 232 0.62 57.70 -91.56
CA VAL A 232 1.92 58.12 -92.10
C VAL A 232 2.17 57.46 -93.45
N LYS A 233 1.89 56.16 -93.57
CA LYS A 233 1.95 55.42 -94.84
C LYS A 233 1.05 56.03 -95.90
N GLY A 234 -0.19 56.37 -95.55
CA GLY A 234 -1.14 57.04 -96.44
C GLY A 234 -0.60 58.37 -96.94
N ARG A 235 -0.09 59.22 -96.03
CA ARG A 235 0.53 60.52 -96.36
C ARG A 235 1.75 60.40 -97.27
N LEU A 236 2.63 59.45 -96.99
CA LEU A 236 3.78 59.16 -97.86
C LEU A 236 3.31 58.77 -99.26
N THR A 237 2.31 57.88 -99.35
CA THR A 237 1.78 57.41 -100.64
C THR A 237 1.12 58.54 -101.45
N GLU A 238 0.42 59.46 -100.78
CA GLU A 238 -0.16 60.67 -101.38
C GLU A 238 0.93 61.60 -101.96
N LEU A 239 2.01 61.86 -101.19
CA LEU A 239 3.13 62.70 -101.63
C LEU A 239 3.83 62.12 -102.88
N TYR A 240 4.04 60.80 -102.92
CA TYR A 240 4.61 60.12 -104.09
C TYR A 240 3.73 60.21 -105.35
N GLN A 241 2.40 60.26 -105.20
CA GLN A 241 1.50 60.45 -106.34
C GLN A 241 1.48 61.90 -106.83
N GLN A 242 1.68 62.87 -105.93
CA GLN A 242 1.63 64.30 -106.22
C GLN A 242 2.88 64.81 -106.96
N ASP A 243 4.05 64.22 -106.73
CA ASP A 243 5.33 64.57 -107.39
C ASP A 243 5.39 64.16 -108.88
N ASN A 244 4.45 63.33 -109.35
CA ASN A 244 4.33 62.94 -110.76
C ASN A 244 3.57 63.97 -111.62
N ALA A 245 3.02 65.05 -111.04
CA ALA A 245 2.11 65.95 -111.74
C ALA A 245 2.70 67.30 -112.22
N GLU A 246 3.69 67.92 -111.57
CA GLU A 246 4.27 69.20 -112.07
C GLU A 246 5.58 69.61 -111.34
N SER A 247 6.71 69.59 -112.06
CA SER A 247 8.01 70.29 -111.85
C SER A 247 8.62 70.50 -110.44
N ALA A 248 9.71 69.77 -110.12
CA ALA A 248 11.07 70.24 -109.76
C ALA A 248 11.83 69.19 -108.91
N PRO A 249 13.15 68.95 -109.12
CA PRO A 249 13.89 67.91 -108.43
C PRO A 249 14.42 68.41 -107.08
N VAL A 250 13.67 68.19 -106.01
CA VAL A 250 14.20 68.31 -104.65
C VAL A 250 13.92 67.02 -103.88
N ASN A 251 15.01 66.28 -103.63
CA ASN A 251 15.18 65.26 -102.60
C ASN A 251 14.60 63.85 -102.81
N SER A 252 15.01 63.16 -103.89
CA SER A 252 14.90 61.70 -103.99
C SER A 252 15.57 60.94 -102.82
N GLU A 253 16.60 61.51 -102.19
CA GLU A 253 17.26 60.90 -101.01
C GLU A 253 16.42 60.99 -99.74
N GLN A 254 15.58 62.02 -99.59
CA GLN A 254 14.74 62.18 -98.39
C GLN A 254 13.55 61.23 -98.40
N ALA A 255 12.94 61.01 -99.56
CA ALA A 255 11.88 60.03 -99.72
C ALA A 255 12.40 58.59 -99.49
N GLN A 256 13.64 58.30 -99.90
CA GLN A 256 14.29 57.01 -99.64
C GLN A 256 14.65 56.82 -98.16
N LEU A 257 15.13 57.88 -97.48
CA LEU A 257 15.39 57.88 -96.04
C LEU A 257 14.08 57.66 -95.26
N GLU A 258 13.00 58.36 -95.61
CA GLU A 258 11.69 58.19 -94.98
C GLU A 258 11.11 56.78 -95.17
N LEU A 259 11.33 56.15 -96.33
CA LEU A 259 10.93 54.76 -96.58
C LEU A 259 11.75 53.76 -95.75
N THR A 260 13.06 54.00 -95.59
CA THR A 260 13.90 53.15 -94.73
C THR A 260 13.54 53.30 -93.26
N VAL A 261 13.28 54.52 -92.78
CA VAL A 261 12.77 54.79 -91.43
C VAL A 261 11.42 54.09 -91.21
N PHE A 262 10.52 54.14 -92.20
CA PHE A 262 9.25 53.43 -92.15
C PHE A 262 9.43 51.91 -92.01
N SER A 263 10.31 51.29 -92.82
CA SER A 263 10.59 49.85 -92.74
C SER A 263 11.18 49.41 -91.40
N LEU A 264 12.04 50.23 -90.80
CA LEU A 264 12.59 49.98 -89.46
C LEU A 264 11.50 50.08 -88.39
N THR A 265 10.62 51.08 -88.49
CA THR A 265 9.49 51.22 -87.54
C THR A 265 8.45 50.10 -87.66
N GLU A 266 8.25 49.53 -88.85
CA GLU A 266 7.36 48.37 -89.07
C GLU A 266 7.94 47.09 -88.44
N GLN A 267 9.26 46.90 -88.54
CA GLN A 267 9.97 45.80 -87.89
C GLN A 267 9.92 45.92 -86.35
N ASP A 268 10.18 47.10 -85.80
CA ASP A 268 10.13 47.36 -84.36
C ASP A 268 8.70 47.15 -83.81
N TYR A 269 7.69 47.53 -84.59
CA TYR A 269 6.29 47.29 -84.24
C TYR A 269 5.94 45.79 -84.19
N GLU A 270 6.31 45.01 -85.21
CA GLU A 270 6.07 43.56 -85.20
C GLU A 270 6.88 42.86 -84.09
N GLN A 271 8.08 43.36 -83.78
CA GLN A 271 8.87 42.89 -82.64
C GLN A 271 8.18 43.19 -81.29
N LEU A 272 7.62 44.39 -81.12
CA LEU A 272 6.86 44.77 -79.93
C LEU A 272 5.59 43.91 -79.78
N LYS A 273 4.86 43.67 -80.87
CA LYS A 273 3.69 42.78 -80.90
C LYS A 273 4.06 41.34 -80.52
N ALA A 274 5.16 40.81 -81.05
CA ALA A 274 5.67 39.50 -80.68
C ALA A 274 6.17 39.44 -79.22
N GLN A 275 6.68 40.53 -78.65
CA GLN A 275 6.99 40.63 -77.22
C GLN A 275 5.73 40.65 -76.38
N LEU A 276 4.68 41.35 -76.81
CA LEU A 276 3.41 41.39 -76.10
C LEU A 276 2.72 40.03 -76.06
N GLU A 277 2.68 39.30 -77.18
CA GLU A 277 2.10 37.95 -77.20
C GLU A 277 2.90 36.96 -76.33
N ARG A 278 4.22 37.08 -76.27
CA ARG A 278 5.05 36.30 -75.34
C ARG A 278 4.77 36.64 -73.88
N LEU A 279 4.63 37.92 -73.55
CA LEU A 279 4.27 38.36 -72.20
C LEU A 279 2.90 37.84 -71.79
N LYS A 280 1.92 37.95 -72.68
CA LYS A 280 0.56 37.41 -72.50
C LYS A 280 0.56 35.91 -72.26
N SER A 281 1.32 35.14 -73.05
CA SER A 281 1.48 33.70 -72.81
C SER A 281 2.06 33.42 -71.43
N THR A 282 3.12 34.14 -71.04
CA THR A 282 3.79 33.95 -69.74
C THR A 282 2.86 34.28 -68.56
N GLN A 283 2.05 35.34 -68.67
CA GLN A 283 1.04 35.69 -67.67
C GLN A 283 -0.03 34.60 -67.54
N ASN A 284 -0.53 34.07 -68.66
CA ASN A 284 -1.53 33.00 -68.66
C ASN A 284 -0.98 31.71 -68.06
N ASP A 285 0.27 31.35 -68.36
CA ASP A 285 0.93 30.18 -67.78
C ASP A 285 1.07 30.31 -66.25
N PHE A 286 1.45 31.49 -65.77
CA PHE A 286 1.50 31.78 -64.33
C PHE A 286 0.13 31.66 -63.65
N LEU A 287 -0.92 32.26 -64.25
CA LEU A 287 -2.28 32.20 -63.71
C LEU A 287 -2.82 30.76 -63.67
N ALA A 288 -2.54 29.96 -64.69
CA ALA A 288 -2.92 28.55 -64.72
C ALA A 288 -2.21 27.75 -63.60
N GLU A 289 -0.92 28.01 -63.38
CA GLU A 289 -0.12 27.35 -62.33
C GLU A 289 -0.59 27.76 -60.93
N PHE A 290 -0.83 29.06 -60.72
CA PHE A 290 -1.36 29.61 -59.48
C PHE A 290 -2.75 29.04 -59.15
N GLY A 291 -3.66 29.00 -60.12
CA GLY A 291 -4.99 28.42 -59.96
C GLY A 291 -4.94 26.93 -59.61
N LYS A 292 -4.00 26.18 -60.19
CA LYS A 292 -3.76 24.77 -59.85
C LYS A 292 -3.32 24.62 -58.39
N ARG A 293 -2.34 25.41 -57.93
CA ARG A 293 -1.87 25.40 -56.53
C ARG A 293 -2.99 25.73 -55.54
N CYS A 294 -3.80 26.76 -55.85
CA CYS A 294 -4.94 27.14 -55.01
C CYS A 294 -5.98 26.03 -54.90
N SER A 295 -6.26 25.33 -56.00
CA SER A 295 -7.19 24.20 -56.03
C SER A 295 -6.69 23.01 -55.22
N THR A 296 -5.39 22.70 -55.29
CA THR A 296 -4.76 21.66 -54.46
C THR A 296 -4.82 22.01 -52.98
N LEU A 297 -4.51 23.25 -52.61
CA LEU A 297 -4.59 23.69 -51.21
C LEU A 297 -6.03 23.59 -50.68
N ARG A 298 -7.02 23.97 -51.50
CA ARG A 298 -8.45 23.86 -51.14
C ARG A 298 -8.86 22.41 -50.90
N SER A 299 -8.47 21.49 -51.78
CA SER A 299 -8.84 20.07 -51.63
C SER A 299 -8.16 19.41 -50.43
N GLU A 300 -6.90 19.76 -50.13
CA GLU A 300 -6.22 19.32 -48.92
C GLU A 300 -6.94 19.82 -47.67
N TYR A 301 -7.29 21.11 -47.63
CA TYR A 301 -8.05 21.69 -46.53
C TYR A 301 -9.39 20.99 -46.31
N GLU A 302 -10.17 20.78 -47.37
CA GLU A 302 -11.43 20.03 -47.29
C GLU A 302 -11.23 18.60 -46.79
N SER A 303 -10.15 17.93 -47.18
CA SER A 303 -9.79 16.60 -46.69
C SER A 303 -9.44 16.61 -45.19
N TYR A 304 -8.68 17.58 -44.70
CA TYR A 304 -8.41 17.75 -43.28
C TYR A 304 -9.68 18.02 -42.49
N ARG A 305 -10.50 18.97 -42.95
CA ARG A 305 -11.79 19.29 -42.35
C ARG A 305 -12.71 18.07 -42.32
N GLY A 306 -12.74 17.27 -43.38
CA GLY A 306 -13.48 16.01 -43.44
C GLY A 306 -13.03 15.02 -42.36
N ARG A 307 -11.73 14.81 -42.19
CA ARG A 307 -11.17 13.92 -41.15
C ARG A 307 -11.40 14.40 -39.73
N VAL A 308 -11.46 15.71 -39.52
CA VAL A 308 -11.71 16.33 -38.21
C VAL A 308 -13.20 16.31 -37.85
N ASN A 309 -14.07 16.55 -38.85
CA ASN A 309 -15.52 16.60 -38.67
C ASN A 309 -16.19 15.22 -38.79
N GLU A 310 -15.49 14.19 -39.26
CA GLU A 310 -16.00 12.83 -39.25
C GLU A 310 -16.23 12.43 -37.78
N PRO A 311 -17.49 12.20 -37.36
CA PRO A 311 -17.79 11.83 -35.99
C PRO A 311 -16.97 10.58 -35.68
N PRO A 312 -16.17 10.56 -34.61
CA PRO A 312 -15.30 9.44 -34.35
C PRO A 312 -16.16 8.17 -34.27
N LYS A 313 -15.94 7.21 -35.18
CA LYS A 313 -16.39 5.82 -34.98
C LYS A 313 -15.93 5.26 -33.62
N ARG A 314 -14.95 5.94 -32.97
CA ARG A 314 -14.46 5.73 -31.61
C ARG A 314 -15.38 6.24 -30.47
N ILE A 315 -16.51 6.91 -30.73
CA ILE A 315 -17.40 7.37 -29.65
C ILE A 315 -17.98 6.17 -28.89
N SER A 316 -18.37 5.10 -29.61
CA SER A 316 -18.84 3.84 -29.00
C SER A 316 -17.73 3.19 -28.16
N ASP A 317 -16.52 3.07 -28.73
CA ASP A 317 -15.39 2.48 -28.01
C ASP A 317 -15.01 3.28 -26.76
N ARG A 318 -15.14 4.61 -26.81
CA ARG A 318 -14.87 5.49 -25.67
C ARG A 318 -15.92 5.32 -24.57
N THR A 319 -17.21 5.18 -24.92
CA THR A 319 -18.26 4.92 -23.92
C THR A 319 -18.11 3.54 -23.29
N ASP A 320 -17.74 2.53 -24.08
CA ASP A 320 -17.50 1.18 -23.57
C ASP A 320 -16.29 1.15 -22.63
N LEU A 321 -15.22 1.86 -22.99
CA LEU A 321 -14.03 1.98 -22.14
C LEU A 321 -14.33 2.74 -20.84
N GLN A 322 -15.15 3.79 -20.90
CA GLN A 322 -15.59 4.53 -19.72
C GLN A 322 -16.41 3.63 -18.80
N GLN A 323 -17.36 2.87 -19.36
CA GLN A 323 -18.18 1.95 -18.59
C GLN A 323 -17.35 0.80 -17.99
N GLN A 324 -16.34 0.31 -18.71
CA GLN A 324 -15.38 -0.67 -18.17
C GLN A 324 -14.57 -0.10 -17.01
N LEU A 325 -14.14 1.17 -17.10
CA LEU A 325 -13.44 1.85 -16.02
C LEU A 325 -14.33 1.99 -14.77
N ASP A 326 -15.58 2.42 -14.96
CA ASP A 326 -16.54 2.57 -13.86
C ASP A 326 -16.83 1.22 -13.19
N THR A 327 -17.02 0.16 -13.99
CA THR A 327 -17.22 -1.22 -13.50
C THR A 327 -16.02 -1.69 -12.68
N ALA A 328 -14.80 -1.48 -13.18
CA ALA A 328 -13.58 -1.86 -12.47
C ALA A 328 -13.39 -1.10 -11.16
N LEU A 329 -13.76 0.19 -11.12
CA LEU A 329 -13.73 1.00 -9.90
C LEU A 329 -14.71 0.49 -8.84
N ASP A 330 -15.91 0.10 -9.26
CA ASP A 330 -16.91 -0.48 -8.36
C ASP A 330 -16.46 -1.85 -7.81
N GLU A 331 -15.91 -2.72 -8.65
CA GLU A 331 -15.34 -4.00 -8.22
C GLU A 331 -14.20 -3.81 -7.21
N LEU A 332 -13.27 -2.87 -7.48
CA LEU A 332 -12.18 -2.55 -6.56
C LEU A 332 -12.69 -2.01 -5.22
N LYS A 333 -13.77 -1.22 -5.23
CA LYS A 333 -14.40 -0.71 -4.02
C LYS A 333 -15.02 -1.84 -3.19
N VAL A 334 -15.73 -2.78 -3.84
CA VAL A 334 -16.30 -3.97 -3.19
C VAL A 334 -15.20 -4.85 -2.60
N GLU A 335 -14.11 -5.09 -3.34
CA GLU A 335 -13.00 -5.91 -2.86
C GLU A 335 -12.27 -5.24 -1.68
N ARG A 336 -12.09 -3.91 -1.72
CA ARG A 336 -11.54 -3.15 -0.60
C ARG A 336 -12.41 -3.26 0.66
N ASP A 337 -13.72 -3.18 0.52
CA ASP A 337 -14.65 -3.32 1.65
C ASP A 337 -14.65 -4.77 2.18
N ARG A 338 -14.56 -5.76 1.29
CA ARG A 338 -14.39 -7.18 1.66
C ARG A 338 -13.11 -7.43 2.45
N VAL A 339 -11.97 -6.88 2.00
CA VAL A 339 -10.69 -6.96 2.72
C VAL A 339 -10.76 -6.27 4.08
N ASN A 340 -11.43 -5.14 4.18
CA ASN A 340 -11.63 -4.43 5.45
C ASN A 340 -12.45 -5.26 6.45
N GLN A 341 -13.55 -5.86 6.00
CA GLN A 341 -14.33 -6.79 6.84
C GLN A 341 -13.50 -8.00 7.28
N GLY A 342 -12.68 -8.57 6.40
CA GLY A 342 -11.78 -9.67 6.72
C GLY A 342 -10.71 -9.27 7.77
N ARG A 343 -10.15 -8.06 7.65
CA ARG A 343 -9.20 -7.50 8.61
C ARG A 343 -9.84 -7.33 9.98
N GLU A 344 -11.09 -6.87 10.03
CA GLU A 344 -11.80 -6.67 11.30
C GLU A 344 -12.14 -7.99 12.01
N ARG A 345 -12.60 -9.01 11.26
CA ARG A 345 -12.78 -10.36 11.80
C ARG A 345 -11.48 -10.94 12.37
N THR A 346 -10.36 -10.70 11.68
CA THR A 346 -9.03 -11.15 12.14
C THR A 346 -8.64 -10.47 13.45
N ARG A 347 -8.83 -9.15 13.57
CA ARG A 347 -8.58 -8.41 14.82
C ARG A 347 -9.43 -8.94 15.98
N MET A 348 -10.71 -9.19 15.75
CA MET A 348 -11.61 -9.74 16.77
C MET A 348 -11.12 -11.11 17.27
N MET A 349 -10.73 -12.01 16.34
CA MET A 349 -10.20 -13.33 16.70
C MET A 349 -8.86 -13.21 17.46
N GLU A 350 -8.00 -12.27 17.09
CA GLU A 350 -6.72 -12.03 17.76
C GLU A 350 -6.92 -11.56 19.20
N VAL A 351 -7.88 -10.66 19.45
CA VAL A 351 -8.27 -10.23 20.81
C VAL A 351 -8.81 -11.40 21.63
N GLN A 352 -9.67 -12.25 21.05
CA GLN A 352 -10.16 -13.45 21.75
C GLN A 352 -9.03 -14.44 22.08
N MET A 353 -8.10 -14.64 21.16
CA MET A 353 -6.93 -15.49 21.39
C MET A 353 -6.04 -14.94 22.50
N GLN A 354 -5.83 -13.61 22.56
CA GLN A 354 -5.10 -12.98 23.67
C GLN A 354 -5.82 -13.17 25.01
N LYS A 355 -7.15 -13.05 25.05
CA LYS A 355 -7.96 -13.31 26.25
C LYS A 355 -7.83 -14.77 26.71
N MET A 356 -7.88 -15.74 25.80
CA MET A 356 -7.67 -17.15 26.12
C MET A 356 -6.25 -17.41 26.64
N ARG A 357 -5.23 -16.81 26.03
CA ARG A 357 -3.83 -16.90 26.51
C ARG A 357 -3.64 -16.30 27.91
N ALA A 358 -4.35 -15.23 28.24
CA ALA A 358 -4.35 -14.67 29.60
C ALA A 358 -4.97 -15.64 30.60
N LYS A 359 -6.13 -16.23 30.27
CA LYS A 359 -6.81 -17.22 31.11
C LYS A 359 -5.99 -18.49 31.33
N ILE A 360 -5.25 -18.95 30.31
CA ILE A 360 -4.31 -20.09 30.46
C ILE A 360 -3.24 -19.75 31.50
N ARG A 361 -2.61 -18.57 31.41
CA ARG A 361 -1.58 -18.15 32.38
C ARG A 361 -2.11 -18.03 33.81
N GLU A 362 -3.35 -17.57 33.97
CA GLU A 362 -4.04 -17.52 35.27
C GLU A 362 -4.24 -18.92 35.86
N LEU A 363 -4.75 -19.86 35.05
CA LEU A 363 -4.94 -21.25 35.47
C LEU A 363 -3.61 -21.97 35.77
N GLU A 364 -2.57 -21.72 34.97
CA GLU A 364 -1.21 -22.21 35.24
C GLU A 364 -0.69 -21.71 36.60
N GLY A 365 -0.94 -20.45 36.93
CA GLY A 365 -0.62 -19.89 38.26
C GLY A 365 -1.39 -20.56 39.39
N HIS A 366 -2.67 -20.84 39.20
CA HIS A 366 -3.48 -21.60 40.17
C HIS A 366 -2.93 -23.02 40.40
N VAL A 367 -2.56 -23.73 39.34
CA VAL A 367 -1.99 -25.08 39.44
C VAL A 367 -0.66 -25.06 40.21
N ALA A 368 0.24 -24.11 39.93
CA ALA A 368 1.51 -23.99 40.65
C ALA A 368 1.32 -23.69 42.15
N ASN A 369 0.32 -22.87 42.50
CA ASN A 369 -0.03 -22.58 43.90
C ASN A 369 -0.57 -23.83 44.63
N GLU A 370 -1.48 -24.58 43.99
CA GLU A 370 -2.00 -25.83 44.55
C GLU A 370 -0.92 -26.92 44.65
N GLU A 371 0.03 -26.97 43.72
CA GLU A 371 1.20 -27.87 43.80
C GLU A 371 2.07 -27.53 45.02
N THR A 372 2.31 -26.23 45.27
CA THR A 372 3.05 -25.77 46.47
C THR A 372 2.30 -26.14 47.76
N ARG A 373 0.98 -25.94 47.80
CA ARG A 373 0.14 -26.31 48.95
C ARG A 373 0.13 -27.82 49.19
N SER A 374 0.05 -28.61 48.12
CA SER A 374 0.15 -30.07 48.17
C SER A 374 1.50 -30.50 48.74
N GLN A 375 2.61 -29.88 48.29
CA GLN A 375 3.94 -30.18 48.82
C GLN A 375 4.08 -29.84 50.32
N GLN A 376 3.49 -28.72 50.77
CA GLN A 376 3.44 -28.37 52.18
C GLN A 376 2.67 -29.40 53.01
N LEU A 377 1.47 -29.79 52.56
CA LEU A 377 0.66 -30.83 53.21
C LEU A 377 1.38 -32.19 53.23
N GLN A 378 2.08 -32.54 52.17
CA GLN A 378 2.87 -33.77 52.13
C GLN A 378 3.99 -33.74 53.19
N ASN A 379 4.64 -32.59 53.40
CA ASN A 379 5.67 -32.44 54.43
C ASN A 379 5.09 -32.50 55.85
N THR A 380 3.91 -31.92 56.08
CA THR A 380 3.24 -32.02 57.39
C THR A 380 2.83 -33.45 57.70
N VAL A 381 2.27 -34.19 56.72
CA VAL A 381 1.94 -35.62 56.88
C VAL A 381 3.17 -36.44 57.23
N ARG A 382 4.29 -36.29 56.51
CA ARG A 382 5.54 -37.00 56.84
C ARG A 382 6.05 -36.70 58.26
N SER A 383 5.92 -35.44 58.71
CA SER A 383 6.30 -35.04 60.07
C SER A 383 5.39 -35.70 61.12
N LEU A 384 4.08 -35.72 60.89
CA LEU A 384 3.12 -36.37 61.78
C LEU A 384 3.32 -37.89 61.81
N GLU A 385 3.61 -38.54 60.67
CA GLU A 385 3.95 -39.96 60.59
C GLU A 385 5.19 -40.30 61.42
N ALA A 386 6.24 -39.46 61.35
CA ALA A 386 7.44 -39.64 62.15
C ALA A 386 7.15 -39.50 63.65
N GLN A 387 6.33 -38.52 64.05
CA GLN A 387 5.90 -38.35 65.45
C GLN A 387 5.08 -39.54 65.96
N LEU A 388 4.17 -40.06 65.13
CA LEU A 388 3.37 -41.24 65.47
C LEU A 388 4.28 -42.46 65.69
N ARG A 389 5.21 -42.74 64.77
CA ARG A 389 6.19 -43.83 64.92
C ARG A 389 7.03 -43.69 66.19
N GLN A 390 7.48 -42.47 66.52
CA GLN A 390 8.23 -42.21 67.74
C GLN A 390 7.40 -42.50 68.99
N LYS A 391 6.12 -42.10 68.99
CA LYS A 391 5.17 -42.39 70.10
C LYS A 391 4.91 -43.88 70.24
N ASP A 392 4.75 -44.60 69.14
CA ASP A 392 4.55 -46.05 69.14
C ASP A 392 5.76 -46.77 69.75
N GLN A 393 6.99 -46.43 69.32
CA GLN A 393 8.22 -46.98 69.91
C GLN A 393 8.34 -46.68 71.42
N THR A 394 7.99 -45.46 71.83
CA THR A 394 8.00 -45.05 73.24
C THR A 394 7.00 -45.86 74.06
N MET A 395 5.80 -46.07 73.52
CA MET A 395 4.74 -46.85 74.16
C MET A 395 5.12 -48.32 74.26
N GLU A 396 5.67 -48.91 73.19
CA GLU A 396 6.12 -50.30 73.17
C GLU A 396 7.24 -50.53 74.20
N GLN A 397 8.17 -49.57 74.33
CA GLN A 397 9.19 -49.61 75.36
C GLN A 397 8.59 -49.56 76.77
N ARG A 398 7.63 -48.65 77.02
CA ARG A 398 6.92 -48.59 78.31
C ARG A 398 6.18 -49.88 78.63
N MET A 399 5.55 -50.52 77.65
CA MET A 399 4.89 -51.81 77.85
C MET A 399 5.88 -52.91 78.22
N ARG A 400 7.07 -52.96 77.58
CA ARG A 400 8.14 -53.90 77.94
C ARG A 400 8.63 -53.68 79.38
N ASP A 401 8.83 -52.43 79.77
CA ASP A 401 9.31 -52.09 81.12
C ASP A 401 8.24 -52.38 82.20
N MET A 402 6.98 -52.09 81.90
CA MET A 402 5.84 -52.48 82.74
C MET A 402 5.75 -53.99 82.90
N HIS A 403 5.92 -54.77 81.82
CA HIS A 403 5.89 -56.24 81.88
C HIS A 403 7.04 -56.81 82.74
N LYS A 404 8.24 -56.23 82.65
CA LYS A 404 9.37 -56.59 83.52
C LYS A 404 9.08 -56.27 84.99
N ALA A 405 8.55 -55.08 85.27
CA ALA A 405 8.19 -54.66 86.62
C ALA A 405 7.11 -55.58 87.22
N MET A 406 6.08 -55.89 86.43
CA MET A 406 5.01 -56.82 86.78
C MET A 406 5.56 -58.21 87.12
N LYS A 407 6.40 -58.79 86.26
CA LYS A 407 7.03 -60.10 86.51
C LYS A 407 7.95 -60.11 87.74
N SER A 408 8.66 -59.00 87.99
CA SER A 408 9.45 -58.83 89.22
C SER A 408 8.55 -58.77 90.46
N SER A 409 7.43 -58.05 90.39
CA SER A 409 6.45 -57.98 91.48
C SER A 409 5.77 -59.32 91.74
N GLU A 410 5.40 -60.08 90.70
CA GLU A 410 4.90 -61.47 90.81
C GLU A 410 5.90 -62.37 91.53
N GLY A 411 7.19 -62.26 91.19
CA GLY A 411 8.25 -63.00 91.88
C GLY A 411 8.41 -62.63 93.35
N LEU A 412 8.20 -61.36 93.73
CA LEU A 412 8.19 -60.92 95.11
C LEU A 412 6.95 -61.44 95.86
N VAL A 413 5.77 -61.38 95.24
CA VAL A 413 4.53 -61.94 95.79
C VAL A 413 4.68 -63.44 96.05
N ALA A 414 5.20 -64.21 95.10
CA ALA A 414 5.45 -65.64 95.29
C ALA A 414 6.43 -65.95 96.45
N LYS A 415 7.43 -65.08 96.70
CA LYS A 415 8.31 -65.20 97.87
C LYS A 415 7.56 -64.90 99.17
N MET A 416 6.73 -63.86 99.18
CA MET A 416 5.90 -63.50 100.34
C MET A 416 4.86 -64.59 100.65
N GLU A 417 4.27 -65.23 99.64
CA GLU A 417 3.35 -66.36 99.80
C GLU A 417 4.06 -67.57 100.43
N LYS A 418 5.25 -67.94 99.93
CA LYS A 418 6.06 -69.00 100.55
C LYS A 418 6.41 -68.69 102.00
N GLN A 419 6.75 -67.43 102.30
CA GLN A 419 7.00 -67.00 103.69
C GLN A 419 5.74 -67.13 104.54
N ARG A 420 4.58 -66.69 104.05
CA ARG A 420 3.28 -66.84 104.72
C ARG A 420 2.99 -68.31 105.00
N ASP A 421 3.10 -69.20 104.01
CA ASP A 421 2.83 -70.63 104.16
C ASP A 421 3.79 -71.29 105.16
N SER A 422 5.06 -70.85 105.19
CA SER A 422 6.03 -71.25 106.20
C SER A 422 5.61 -70.79 107.60
N PHE A 423 5.11 -69.57 107.77
CA PHE A 423 4.61 -69.08 109.06
C PHE A 423 3.34 -69.80 109.47
N GLU A 424 2.41 -70.03 108.55
CA GLU A 424 1.17 -70.77 108.77
C GLU A 424 1.46 -72.21 109.23
N SER A 425 2.42 -72.87 108.58
CA SER A 425 2.90 -74.20 108.99
C SER A 425 3.45 -74.19 110.43
N ARG A 426 4.30 -73.21 110.77
CA ARG A 426 4.85 -73.06 112.14
C ARG A 426 3.75 -72.77 113.17
N LEU A 427 2.80 -71.90 112.85
CA LEU A 427 1.64 -71.61 113.70
C LEU A 427 0.79 -72.86 113.93
N SER A 428 0.55 -73.68 112.90
CA SER A 428 -0.20 -74.93 113.03
C SER A 428 0.49 -75.94 113.97
N ILE A 429 1.82 -76.03 113.91
CA ILE A 429 2.63 -76.86 114.81
C ILE A 429 2.54 -76.33 116.23
N CYS A 430 2.76 -75.03 116.44
CA CYS A 430 2.61 -74.38 117.76
C CYS A 430 1.20 -74.57 118.33
N HIS A 431 0.15 -74.42 117.51
CA HIS A 431 -1.23 -74.65 117.92
C HIS A 431 -1.48 -76.10 118.34
N ARG A 432 -0.99 -77.09 117.57
CA ARG A 432 -1.07 -78.51 117.95
C ARG A 432 -0.30 -78.81 119.24
N LEU A 433 0.89 -78.24 119.42
CA LEU A 433 1.69 -78.39 120.65
C LEU A 433 0.99 -77.74 121.85
N SER A 434 0.35 -76.58 121.65
CA SER A 434 -0.45 -75.91 122.67
C SER A 434 -1.65 -76.77 123.07
N ILE A 435 -2.43 -77.28 122.11
CA ILE A 435 -3.53 -78.23 122.38
C ILE A 435 -3.04 -79.46 123.14
N ARG A 436 -1.93 -80.09 122.70
CA ARG A 436 -1.36 -81.26 123.40
C ARG A 436 -0.93 -80.93 124.82
N SER A 437 -0.27 -79.79 125.02
CA SER A 437 0.15 -79.33 126.34
C SER A 437 -1.06 -79.07 127.24
N PHE A 438 -2.09 -78.40 126.71
CA PHE A 438 -3.34 -78.15 127.40
C PHE A 438 -4.08 -79.45 127.75
N ALA A 439 -4.13 -80.42 126.84
CA ALA A 439 -4.70 -81.74 127.07
C ALA A 439 -3.92 -82.54 128.13
N CYS A 440 -2.58 -82.50 128.13
CA CYS A 440 -1.76 -83.12 129.17
C CYS A 440 -1.98 -82.47 130.55
N LEU A 441 -2.10 -81.14 130.61
CA LEU A 441 -2.42 -80.42 131.85
C LEU A 441 -3.83 -80.78 132.34
N PHE A 442 -4.81 -80.81 131.44
CA PHE A 442 -6.19 -81.19 131.75
C PHE A 442 -6.28 -82.64 132.26
N ALA A 443 -5.59 -83.59 131.62
CA ALA A 443 -5.51 -84.97 132.09
C ALA A 443 -4.85 -85.08 133.48
N ARG A 444 -3.78 -84.32 133.74
CA ARG A 444 -3.17 -84.25 135.08
C ARG A 444 -4.12 -83.69 136.14
N LEU A 445 -4.88 -82.65 135.80
CA LEU A 445 -5.90 -82.08 136.69
C LEU A 445 -7.03 -83.07 136.97
N LEU A 446 -7.50 -83.81 135.96
CA LEU A 446 -8.50 -84.86 136.15
C LEU A 446 -8.01 -85.99 137.06
N VAL A 447 -6.76 -86.43 136.90
CA VAL A 447 -6.15 -87.46 137.78
C VAL A 447 -6.06 -86.94 139.22
N GLN A 448 -5.69 -85.68 139.42
CA GLN A 448 -5.68 -85.08 140.77
C GLN A 448 -7.09 -84.98 141.37
N LEU A 449 -8.10 -84.59 140.58
CA LEU A 449 -9.49 -84.49 141.03
C LEU A 449 -10.12 -85.85 141.36
N TYR A 450 -9.72 -86.93 140.69
CA TYR A 450 -10.21 -88.29 140.96
C TYR A 450 -9.49 -88.99 142.14
N SER A 451 -8.36 -88.43 142.61
CA SER A 451 -7.58 -88.96 143.75
C SER A 451 -7.93 -88.30 145.09
N LEU A 452 -8.89 -87.38 145.07
CA LEU A 452 -9.57 -86.76 146.23
C LEU A 452 -10.95 -87.39 146.37
#